data_AF-A0A1B6C450-F1
#
_entry.id   AF-A0A1B6C450-F1
#
_cell.length_a   1.000
_cell.length_b   1.000
_cell.length_c   1.000
_cell.angle_alpha   90.00
_cell.angle_beta   90.00
_cell.angle_gamma   90.00
#
_symmetry.space_group_name_H-M   'P 1'
#
loop_
_entity.id
_entity.type
_entity.pdbx_description
1 polymer ?
#
loop_
_entity_poly.entity_id
_entity_poly.type
_entity_poly.pdbx_seq_one_letter_code
_entity_poly.pdbx_strand_id
1 'polypeptide(L)'
;CMLYRGDVVPKDVNAAIATIKTKRTIQFVDWCPTGFKVGINYQPPTVVPGGDLAKVQRAVCMLSNTTAIAEAWARLDHKFDLMYAKRAFVHWYVGEGMEEGEFS
;
A
#
# COMPACT_ATOMS: atom_id res chain seq x y z
N CYS A 1 -8.63 -3.12 3.53
CA CYS A 1 -9.11 -4.44 3.08
C CYS A 1 -8.17 -5.52 3.57
N MET A 2 -8.70 -6.60 4.14
CA MET A 2 -7.94 -7.78 4.57
C MET A 2 -8.26 -8.94 3.61
N LEU A 3 -7.28 -9.38 2.85
CA LEU A 3 -7.41 -10.45 1.85
C LEU A 3 -6.69 -11.69 2.37
N TYR A 4 -7.45 -12.59 2.98
CA TYR A 4 -6.94 -13.83 3.55
C TYR A 4 -6.88 -14.95 2.52
N ARG A 5 -5.91 -15.85 2.69
CA ARG A 5 -5.75 -17.05 1.86
C ARG A 5 -5.36 -18.27 2.70
N GLY A 6 -5.92 -19.44 2.38
CA GLY A 6 -5.63 -20.72 3.02
C GLY A 6 -6.63 -21.14 4.09
N ASP A 7 -6.17 -21.94 5.04
CA ASP A 7 -6.97 -22.43 6.17
C ASP A 7 -7.30 -21.27 7.12
N VAL A 8 -8.41 -20.58 6.87
CA VAL A 8 -8.84 -19.39 7.62
C VAL A 8 -10.30 -19.49 7.99
N VAL A 9 -10.59 -19.50 9.30
CA VAL A 9 -11.97 -19.53 9.81
C VAL A 9 -12.51 -18.08 9.91
N PRO A 10 -13.68 -17.76 9.32
CA PRO A 10 -14.23 -16.39 9.36
C PRO A 10 -14.44 -15.82 10.77
N LYS A 11 -14.79 -16.68 11.75
CA LYS A 11 -14.95 -16.28 13.16
C LYS A 11 -13.65 -15.72 13.74
N ASP A 12 -12.51 -16.35 13.44
CA ASP A 12 -11.20 -15.95 13.94
C ASP A 12 -10.78 -14.61 13.33
N VAL A 13 -11.11 -14.38 12.06
CA VAL A 13 -10.88 -13.08 11.39
C VAL A 13 -11.65 -11.97 12.08
N ASN A 14 -12.93 -12.18 12.39
CA ASN A 14 -13.74 -11.18 13.07
C ASN A 14 -13.23 -10.89 14.49
N ALA A 15 -12.83 -11.93 15.23
CA ALA A 15 -12.22 -11.77 16.55
C ALA A 15 -10.90 -10.97 16.47
N ALA A 16 -10.03 -11.28 15.52
CA ALA A 16 -8.77 -10.57 15.31
C ALA A 16 -9.00 -9.08 14.95
N ILE A 17 -9.97 -8.79 14.07
CA ILE A 17 -10.34 -7.40 13.73
C ILE A 17 -10.89 -6.66 14.95
N ALA A 18 -11.69 -7.31 15.79
CA ALA A 18 -12.18 -6.71 17.03
C ALA A 18 -11.03 -6.37 17.98
N THR A 19 -10.07 -7.27 18.17
CA THR A 19 -8.86 -7.02 18.97
C THR A 19 -7.99 -5.89 18.40
N ILE A 20 -7.90 -5.78 17.07
CA ILE A 20 -7.15 -4.69 16.44
C ILE A 20 -7.85 -3.34 16.65
N LYS A 21 -9.17 -3.29 16.54
CA LYS A 21 -9.96 -2.06 16.75
C LYS A 21 -9.90 -1.51 18.17
N THR A 22 -9.67 -2.36 19.19
CA THR A 22 -9.52 -1.88 20.57
C THR A 22 -8.15 -1.25 20.82
N LYS A 23 -7.16 -1.47 19.94
CA LYS A 23 -5.84 -0.84 20.04
C LYS A 23 -5.93 0.60 19.54
N ARG A 24 -5.56 1.57 20.39
CA ARG A 24 -5.54 3.01 20.07
C ARG A 24 -4.52 3.42 18.99
N THR A 25 -3.74 2.47 18.48
CA THR A 25 -2.69 2.70 17.48
C THR A 25 -3.22 2.77 16.06
N ILE A 26 -4.47 2.35 15.80
CA ILE A 26 -5.09 2.47 14.49
C ILE A 26 -6.20 3.51 14.58
N GLN A 27 -5.98 4.64 13.92
CA GLN A 27 -6.92 5.75 13.89
C GLN A 27 -7.53 5.83 12.50
N PHE A 28 -8.86 5.86 12.45
CA PHE A 28 -9.62 6.10 11.23
C PHE A 28 -10.07 7.55 11.20
N VAL A 29 -10.27 8.06 9.99
CA VAL A 29 -10.99 9.31 9.77
C VAL A 29 -12.43 9.18 10.26
N ASP A 30 -12.98 10.27 10.77
CA ASP A 30 -14.32 10.37 11.34
C ASP A 30 -15.44 9.99 10.36
N TRP A 31 -15.28 10.31 9.08
CA TRP A 31 -16.23 9.99 8.01
C TRP A 31 -16.16 8.55 7.49
N CYS A 32 -15.27 7.68 8.02
CA CYS A 32 -15.17 6.27 7.62
C CYS A 32 -15.29 5.30 8.81
N PRO A 33 -16.51 5.05 9.34
CA PRO A 33 -16.70 4.26 10.55
C PRO A 33 -16.53 2.73 10.36
N THR A 34 -16.70 2.22 9.14
CA THR A 34 -16.61 0.77 8.82
C THR A 34 -15.23 0.40 8.27
N GLY A 35 -14.21 0.41 9.14
CA GLY A 35 -12.79 0.41 8.74
C GLY A 35 -12.20 -0.84 8.07
N PHE A 36 -12.89 -2.00 8.04
CA PHE A 36 -12.30 -3.24 7.49
C PHE A 36 -13.27 -3.99 6.57
N LYS A 37 -12.90 -4.09 5.30
CA LYS A 37 -13.47 -5.06 4.35
C LYS A 37 -12.67 -6.36 4.38
N VAL A 38 -13.33 -7.51 4.33
CA VAL A 38 -12.70 -8.84 4.44
C VAL A 38 -13.02 -9.68 3.21
N GLY A 39 -11.99 -10.33 2.65
CA GLY A 39 -12.12 -11.39 1.65
C GLY A 39 -11.32 -12.62 2.08
N ILE A 40 -11.83 -13.82 1.77
CA ILE A 40 -11.18 -15.10 2.13
C ILE A 40 -11.18 -16.01 0.91
N ASN A 41 -10.01 -16.51 0.54
CA ASN A 41 -9.82 -17.58 -0.43
C ASN A 41 -9.30 -18.83 0.29
N TYR A 42 -10.07 -19.92 0.31
CA TYR A 42 -9.70 -21.13 1.07
C TYR A 42 -8.57 -21.96 0.43
N GLN A 43 -8.16 -21.65 -0.81
CA GLN A 43 -7.00 -22.31 -1.41
C GLN A 43 -5.71 -21.90 -0.70
N PRO A 44 -4.84 -22.84 -0.28
CA PRO A 44 -3.56 -22.50 0.35
C PRO A 44 -2.70 -21.55 -0.52
N PRO A 45 -1.85 -20.71 0.09
CA PRO A 45 -0.82 -19.98 -0.64
C PRO A 45 0.13 -20.92 -1.36
N THR A 46 0.36 -20.67 -2.65
CA THR A 46 1.32 -21.43 -3.47
C THR A 46 2.70 -20.79 -3.36
N VAL A 47 3.74 -21.62 -3.34
CA VAL A 47 5.13 -21.19 -3.45
C VAL A 47 5.74 -21.72 -4.74
N VAL A 48 6.71 -20.99 -5.28
CA VAL A 48 7.48 -21.42 -6.46
C VAL A 48 8.51 -22.46 -6.02
N PRO A 49 8.66 -23.61 -6.71
CA PRO A 49 9.72 -24.57 -6.44
C PRO A 49 11.11 -23.91 -6.53
N GLY A 50 11.94 -24.07 -5.50
CA GLY A 50 13.25 -23.41 -5.41
C GLY A 50 13.20 -21.93 -5.04
N GLY A 51 12.03 -21.38 -4.73
CA GLY A 51 11.89 -20.01 -4.22
C GLY A 51 12.20 -19.87 -2.73
N ASP A 52 12.32 -18.63 -2.28
CA ASP A 52 12.81 -18.30 -0.93
C ASP A 52 11.75 -18.38 0.18
N LEU A 53 10.48 -18.54 -0.18
CA LEU A 53 9.37 -18.53 0.77
C LEU A 53 8.95 -19.94 1.16
N ALA A 54 8.82 -20.17 2.47
CA ALA A 54 8.31 -21.41 3.01
C ALA A 54 6.82 -21.60 2.68
N LYS A 55 6.40 -22.87 2.55
CA LYS A 55 4.97 -23.22 2.46
C LYS A 55 4.29 -22.87 3.78
N VAL A 56 3.15 -22.18 3.71
CA VAL A 56 2.36 -21.76 4.88
C VAL A 56 0.90 -22.19 4.73
N GLN A 57 0.24 -22.45 5.86
CA GLN A 57 -1.17 -22.88 5.88
C GLN A 57 -2.15 -21.73 5.63
N ARG A 58 -1.74 -20.50 6.00
CA ARG A 58 -2.54 -19.29 5.83
C ARG A 58 -1.66 -18.07 5.64
N ALA A 59 -2.15 -17.09 4.90
CA ALA A 59 -1.53 -15.79 4.69
C ALA A 59 -2.59 -14.68 4.62
N VAL A 60 -2.15 -13.44 4.79
CA VAL A 60 -3.01 -12.26 4.63
C VAL A 60 -2.29 -11.16 3.86
N CYS A 61 -2.98 -10.53 2.94
CA CYS A 61 -2.56 -9.28 2.31
C CYS A 61 -3.48 -8.15 2.78
N MET A 62 -2.91 -7.12 3.40
CA MET A 62 -3.66 -5.92 3.78
C MET A 62 -3.44 -4.83 2.75
N LEU A 63 -4.54 -4.33 2.18
CA LEU A 63 -4.55 -3.12 1.36
C LEU A 63 -5.21 -2.01 2.17
N SER A 64 -4.42 -1.02 2.58
CA SER A 64 -4.88 0.13 3.38
C SER A 64 -4.67 1.43 2.64
N ASN A 65 -5.66 2.32 2.69
CA ASN A 65 -5.51 3.70 2.24
C ASN A 65 -5.29 4.57 3.47
N THR A 66 -4.10 5.15 3.61
CA THR A 66 -3.69 5.98 4.75
C THR A 66 -3.05 7.25 4.22
N THR A 67 -3.28 8.38 4.90
CA THR A 67 -2.65 9.67 4.58
C THR A 67 -1.13 9.63 4.73
N ALA A 68 -0.57 8.64 5.44
CA ALA A 68 0.87 8.43 5.55
C ALA A 68 1.56 8.21 4.18
N ILE A 69 0.83 7.82 3.13
CA ILE A 69 1.40 7.73 1.77
C ILE A 69 1.89 9.09 1.25
N ALA A 70 1.35 10.21 1.77
CA ALA A 70 1.79 11.55 1.42
C ALA A 70 3.29 11.77 1.71
N GLU A 71 3.87 11.09 2.69
CA GLU A 71 5.30 11.20 2.98
C GLU A 71 6.17 10.63 1.85
N ALA A 72 5.69 9.61 1.13
CA ALA A 72 6.40 9.07 -0.03
C ALA A 72 6.41 10.06 -1.19
N TRP A 73 5.27 10.72 -1.44
CA TRP A 73 5.14 11.79 -2.42
C TRP A 73 6.04 12.97 -2.07
N ALA A 74 6.01 13.45 -0.82
CA ALA A 74 6.88 14.54 -0.38
C ALA A 74 8.38 14.27 -0.60
N ARG A 75 8.83 13.01 -0.47
CA ARG A 75 10.22 12.63 -0.78
C ARG A 75 10.53 12.65 -2.28
N LEU A 76 9.55 12.32 -3.12
CA LEU A 76 9.68 12.41 -4.56
C LEU A 76 9.73 13.87 -5.00
N ASP A 77 8.78 14.67 -4.53
CA ASP A 77 8.68 16.11 -4.81
C ASP A 77 9.98 16.83 -4.41
N HIS A 78 10.51 16.53 -3.21
CA HIS A 78 11.78 17.11 -2.78
C HIS A 78 12.96 16.80 -3.72
N LYS A 79 13.05 15.56 -4.22
CA LYS A 79 14.10 15.19 -5.18
C LYS A 79 13.90 15.88 -6.53
N PHE A 80 12.65 15.99 -6.96
CA PHE A 80 12.28 16.72 -8.16
C PHE A 80 12.70 18.19 -8.06
N ASP A 81 12.33 18.86 -6.96
CA ASP A 81 12.64 20.27 -6.71
C ASP A 81 14.15 20.54 -6.76
N LEU A 82 14.95 19.66 -6.15
CA LEU A 82 16.41 19.78 -6.17
C LEU A 82 16.98 19.75 -7.60
N MET A 83 16.45 18.90 -8.48
CA MET A 83 16.89 18.81 -9.87
C MET A 83 16.35 19.98 -10.71
N TYR A 84 15.06 20.28 -10.57
CA TYR A 84 14.37 21.29 -11.36
C TYR A 84 14.84 22.71 -11.03
N ALA A 85 15.24 22.98 -9.79
CA ALA A 85 15.87 24.24 -9.38
C ALA A 85 17.18 24.55 -10.13
N LYS A 86 17.82 23.54 -10.71
CA LYS A 86 19.01 23.68 -11.57
C LYS A 86 18.74 23.42 -13.04
N ARG A 87 17.47 23.20 -13.42
CA ARG A 87 17.06 22.74 -14.76
C ARG A 87 17.84 21.50 -15.20
N ALA A 88 18.25 20.67 -14.26
CA ALA A 88 19.00 19.45 -14.55
C ALA A 88 18.11 18.50 -15.37
N PHE A 89 18.64 17.99 -16.48
CA PHE A 89 17.97 17.06 -17.40
C PHE A 89 16.73 17.59 -18.14
N VAL A 90 16.26 18.83 -17.89
CA VAL A 90 15.06 19.41 -18.53
C VAL A 90 15.16 19.45 -20.05
N HIS A 91 16.35 19.75 -20.59
CA HIS A 91 16.59 19.85 -22.04
C HIS A 91 16.25 18.57 -22.82
N TRP A 92 16.34 17.38 -22.20
CA TRP A 92 15.95 16.13 -22.86
C TRP A 92 14.44 16.06 -23.11
N TYR A 93 13.63 16.56 -22.18
CA TYR A 93 12.18 16.57 -22.32
C TYR A 93 11.72 17.61 -23.34
N VAL A 94 12.29 18.82 -23.26
CA VAL A 94 11.99 19.89 -24.22
C VAL A 94 12.46 19.54 -25.63
N GLY A 95 13.60 18.87 -25.76
CA GLY A 95 14.13 18.38 -27.04
C GLY A 95 13.21 17.37 -27.74
N GLU A 96 12.36 16.66 -26.98
CA GLU A 96 11.38 15.69 -27.47
C GLU A 96 9.96 16.29 -27.59
N GLY A 97 9.82 17.62 -27.48
CA GLY A 97 8.56 18.33 -27.76
C GLY A 97 7.66 18.59 -26.56
N MET A 98 8.12 18.36 -25.32
CA MET A 98 7.40 18.74 -24.10
C MET A 98 7.61 20.23 -23.79
N GLU A 99 6.55 20.97 -23.44
CA GLU A 99 6.69 22.36 -23.01
C GLU A 99 7.30 22.44 -21.59
N GLU A 100 8.28 23.34 -21.37
CA GLU A 100 8.90 23.50 -20.03
C GLU A 100 7.87 23.88 -18.95
N GLY A 101 6.79 24.54 -19.34
CA GLY A 101 5.69 24.89 -18.43
C GLY A 101 4.94 23.68 -17.84
N GLU A 102 5.04 22.49 -18.47
CA GLU A 102 4.41 21.27 -17.94
C GLU A 102 5.09 20.73 -16.67
N PHE A 103 6.27 21.24 -16.31
CA PHE A 103 6.96 20.91 -15.06
C PHE A 103 6.48 21.73 -13.85
N SER A 104 5.68 22.78 -14.07
CA SER A 104 5.25 23.76 -13.05
C SER A 104 3.76 23.84 -12.85
#